data_AF-A0A0G4LP89-F1
#
_entry.id   AF-A0A0G4LP89-F1
#
_cell.length_a   1.000
_cell.length_b   1.000
_cell.length_c   1.000
_cell.angle_alpha   90.00
_cell.angle_beta   90.00
_cell.angle_gamma   90.00
#
_symmetry.space_group_name_H-M   'P 1'
#
loop_
_entity.id
_entity.type
_entity.pdbx_description
1 polymer ?
#
loop_
_entity_poly.entity_id
_entity_poly.type
_entity_poly.pdbx_seq_one_letter_code
_entity_poly.pdbx_strand_id
1 'polypeptide(L)'
;MANSKFEYVKAFEQPDTLLQNTWVVVRIDGRGFTKLCAKYAFEKPNDKRALDLMNAAARAVMTDLPDITIAYGVSDEYSFVFHKSCTLFERRASKLVTTIVSTFTAHYIHSWSTYFPDAPLTLPLPSFDGRAVCYPSVQNLRDYMSWRQVDCHINNLY
;
A
#
# COMPACT_ATOMS: atom_id res chain seq x y z
N MET A 1 -31.11 23.12 -7.51
CA MET A 1 -30.86 21.86 -6.79
C MET A 1 -31.51 21.99 -5.43
N ALA A 2 -32.45 21.10 -5.09
CA ALA A 2 -33.11 21.14 -3.79
C ALA A 2 -32.16 20.56 -2.74
N ASN A 3 -31.60 21.42 -1.91
CA ASN A 3 -30.81 20.99 -0.76
C ASN A 3 -31.72 20.18 0.17
N SER A 4 -31.39 18.90 0.35
CA SER A 4 -32.14 17.99 1.20
C SER A 4 -32.05 18.44 2.65
N LYS A 5 -33.13 18.25 3.44
CA LYS A 5 -33.11 18.50 4.90
C LYS A 5 -32.01 17.72 5.63
N PHE A 6 -31.41 16.72 4.99
CA PHE A 6 -30.34 15.88 5.52
C PHE A 6 -28.93 16.33 5.12
N GLU A 7 -28.76 17.34 4.27
CA GLU A 7 -27.43 17.74 3.75
C GLU A 7 -26.46 18.21 4.85
N TYR A 8 -26.97 18.67 5.99
CA TYR A 8 -26.16 19.10 7.13
C TYR A 8 -25.19 18.02 7.63
N VAL A 9 -25.47 16.72 7.41
CA VAL A 9 -24.57 15.63 7.85
C VAL A 9 -23.22 15.66 7.12
N LYS A 10 -23.16 16.25 5.92
CA LYS A 10 -21.91 16.40 5.16
C LYS A 10 -20.91 17.32 5.87
N ALA A 11 -21.39 18.26 6.69
CA ALA A 11 -20.53 19.18 7.45
C ALA A 11 -19.71 18.50 8.56
N PHE A 12 -20.02 17.23 8.89
CA PHE A 12 -19.25 16.45 9.86
C PHE A 12 -17.99 15.79 9.25
N GLU A 13 -17.90 15.70 7.91
CA GLU A 13 -16.70 15.22 7.23
C GLU A 13 -15.53 16.17 7.54
N GLN A 14 -14.43 15.62 8.06
CA GLN A 14 -13.24 16.41 8.36
C GLN A 14 -12.34 16.51 7.12
N PRO A 15 -11.77 17.69 6.82
CA PRO A 15 -10.80 17.83 5.77
C PRO A 15 -9.53 17.05 6.12
N ASP A 16 -9.02 16.30 5.14
CA ASP A 16 -7.88 15.40 5.30
C ASP A 16 -6.80 15.63 4.22
N THR A 17 -6.74 16.86 3.72
CA THR A 17 -5.76 17.28 2.71
C THR A 17 -4.35 17.29 3.28
N LEU A 18 -3.44 16.58 2.62
CA LEU A 18 -2.03 16.53 2.98
C LEU A 18 -1.31 17.82 2.59
N LEU A 19 -0.30 18.21 3.40
CA LEU A 19 0.50 19.42 3.22
C LEU A 19 1.06 19.52 1.79
N GLN A 20 1.02 20.72 1.19
CA GLN A 20 1.56 20.95 -0.15
C GLN A 20 3.08 20.94 -0.17
N ASN A 21 3.68 20.70 -1.34
CA ASN A 21 5.14 20.68 -1.56
C ASN A 21 5.88 19.68 -0.63
N THR A 22 5.19 18.61 -0.21
CA THR A 22 5.79 17.48 0.51
C THR A 22 5.63 16.20 -0.30
N TRP A 23 6.65 15.35 -0.23
CA TRP A 23 6.56 13.97 -0.72
C TRP A 23 5.51 13.23 0.10
N VAL A 24 4.62 12.50 -0.55
CA VAL A 24 3.65 11.66 0.15
C VAL A 24 4.07 10.21 -0.01
N VAL A 25 4.25 9.53 1.10
CA VAL A 25 4.47 8.07 1.11
C VAL A 25 3.22 7.42 1.64
N VAL A 26 2.61 6.56 0.84
CA VAL A 26 1.56 5.65 1.29
C VAL A 26 2.19 4.28 1.51
N ARG A 27 2.27 3.86 2.77
CA ARG A 27 2.74 2.52 3.14
C ARG A 27 1.54 1.63 3.44
N ILE A 28 1.55 0.44 2.86
CA ILE A 28 0.59 -0.63 3.14
C ILE A 28 1.29 -1.80 3.85
N ASP A 29 0.53 -2.52 4.66
CA ASP A 29 1.02 -3.65 5.45
C ASP A 29 -0.04 -4.77 5.50
N GLY A 30 0.42 -6.02 5.40
CA GLY A 30 -0.40 -7.21 5.37
C GLY A 30 -1.07 -7.52 6.72
N ARG A 31 -2.41 -7.45 6.77
CA ARG A 31 -3.13 -7.71 8.03
C ARG A 31 -3.11 -9.20 8.38
N GLY A 32 -2.34 -9.55 9.41
CA GLY A 32 -2.30 -10.91 9.95
C GLY A 32 -1.59 -11.91 9.04
N PHE A 33 -0.62 -11.45 8.25
CA PHE A 33 0.10 -12.27 7.27
C PHE A 33 0.83 -13.46 7.89
N THR A 34 1.22 -13.42 9.17
CA THR A 34 1.74 -14.61 9.88
C THR A 34 0.78 -15.81 9.77
N LYS A 35 -0.53 -15.59 9.91
CA LYS A 35 -1.55 -16.64 9.80
C LYS A 35 -1.75 -17.08 8.35
N LEU A 36 -1.67 -16.14 7.41
CA LEU A 36 -1.75 -16.42 5.97
C LEU A 36 -0.58 -17.32 5.53
N CYS A 37 0.65 -16.93 5.89
CA CYS A 37 1.86 -17.69 5.61
C CYS A 37 1.79 -19.12 6.16
N ALA A 38 1.26 -19.30 7.38
CA ALA A 38 1.07 -20.62 7.96
C ALA A 38 0.00 -21.44 7.21
N LYS A 39 -1.13 -20.82 6.85
CA LYS A 39 -2.25 -21.47 6.15
C LYS A 39 -1.85 -21.98 4.76
N TYR A 40 -1.04 -21.23 4.03
CA TYR A 40 -0.61 -21.56 2.67
C TYR A 40 0.82 -22.11 2.60
N ALA A 41 1.38 -22.51 3.75
CA ALA A 41 2.70 -23.13 3.87
C ALA A 41 3.80 -22.37 3.09
N PHE A 42 3.92 -21.07 3.35
CA PHE A 42 4.95 -20.25 2.73
C PHE A 42 6.34 -20.73 3.14
N GLU A 43 7.24 -20.82 2.16
CA GLU A 43 8.64 -21.18 2.37
C GLU A 43 9.33 -20.20 3.34
N LYS A 44 10.26 -20.74 4.13
CA LYS A 44 11.05 -19.99 5.11
C LYS A 44 12.54 -20.03 4.74
N PRO A 45 13.31 -18.95 4.93
CA PRO A 45 12.88 -17.68 5.54
C PRO A 45 12.00 -16.82 4.61
N ASN A 46 12.09 -17.00 3.30
CA ASN A 46 11.35 -16.22 2.30
C ASN A 46 10.68 -17.12 1.26
N ASP A 47 9.43 -16.82 0.92
CA ASP A 47 8.72 -17.47 -0.18
C ASP A 47 8.76 -16.59 -1.43
N LYS A 48 9.47 -17.06 -2.45
CA LYS A 48 9.62 -16.32 -3.71
C LYS A 48 8.28 -16.06 -4.39
N ARG A 49 7.33 -17.01 -4.33
CA ARG A 49 6.02 -16.87 -4.98
C ARG A 49 5.22 -15.76 -4.33
N ALA A 50 5.27 -15.69 -3.00
CA ALA A 50 4.61 -14.62 -2.24
C ALA A 50 5.20 -13.24 -2.55
N LEU A 51 6.53 -13.13 -2.62
CA LEU A 51 7.21 -11.87 -2.95
C LEU A 51 6.94 -11.45 -4.41
N ASP A 52 6.98 -12.39 -5.35
CA ASP A 52 6.67 -12.11 -6.75
C ASP A 52 5.21 -11.67 -6.93
N LEU A 53 4.29 -12.25 -6.16
CA LEU A 53 2.88 -11.84 -6.10
C LEU A 53 2.73 -10.40 -5.55
N MET A 54 3.40 -10.07 -4.44
CA MET A 54 3.43 -8.70 -3.89
C MET A 54 3.96 -7.71 -4.94
N ASN A 55 5.04 -8.07 -5.64
CA ASN A 55 5.64 -7.25 -6.69
C ASN A 55 4.70 -7.09 -7.89
N ALA A 56 3.94 -8.13 -8.26
CA ALA A 56 2.96 -8.05 -9.33
C ALA A 56 1.82 -7.08 -9.00
N ALA A 57 1.29 -7.17 -7.78
CA ALA A 57 0.27 -6.24 -7.30
C ALA A 57 0.80 -4.79 -7.26
N ALA A 58 2.04 -4.58 -6.80
CA ALA A 58 2.65 -3.25 -6.78
C ALA A 58 2.86 -2.67 -8.19
N ARG A 59 3.33 -3.47 -9.15
CA ARG A 59 3.48 -3.04 -10.55
C ARG A 59 2.15 -2.64 -11.16
N ALA A 60 1.08 -3.38 -10.87
CA ALA A 60 -0.25 -3.06 -11.35
C ALA A 60 -0.75 -1.73 -10.74
N VAL A 61 -0.56 -1.52 -9.43
CA VAL A 61 -0.87 -0.23 -8.77
C VAL A 61 -0.12 0.94 -9.42
N MET A 62 1.17 0.79 -9.70
CA MET A 62 1.96 1.85 -10.37
C MET A 62 1.52 2.10 -11.81
N THR A 63 0.97 1.09 -12.48
CA THR A 63 0.42 1.23 -13.84
C THR A 63 -0.91 1.98 -13.80
N ASP A 64 -1.78 1.67 -12.82
CA ASP A 64 -3.08 2.30 -12.65
C ASP A 64 -2.98 3.74 -12.11
N LEU A 65 -1.92 4.05 -11.36
CA LEU A 65 -1.67 5.34 -10.71
C LEU A 65 -0.30 5.92 -11.13
N PRO A 66 -0.21 6.56 -12.31
CA PRO A 66 1.06 7.04 -12.86
C PRO A 66 1.70 8.19 -12.07
N ASP A 67 0.98 8.82 -11.14
CA ASP A 67 1.53 9.83 -10.21
C ASP A 67 2.53 9.23 -9.20
N ILE A 68 2.59 7.90 -9.06
CA ILE A 68 3.55 7.21 -8.20
C ILE A 68 4.92 7.20 -8.89
N THR A 69 5.91 7.81 -8.23
CA THR A 69 7.27 7.94 -8.77
C THR A 69 8.17 6.75 -8.48
N ILE A 70 8.01 6.12 -7.32
CA ILE A 70 8.78 4.96 -6.90
C ILE A 70 7.96 4.15 -5.91
N ALA A 71 8.13 2.83 -5.96
CA ALA A 71 7.60 1.94 -4.95
C ALA A 71 8.66 0.96 -4.46
N TYR A 72 8.64 0.65 -3.16
CA TYR A 72 9.59 -0.23 -2.50
C TYR A 72 8.85 -1.22 -1.59
N GLY A 73 9.13 -2.50 -1.72
CA GLY A 73 8.47 -3.57 -0.97
C GLY A 73 9.43 -4.48 -0.24
N VAL A 74 9.03 -4.95 0.94
CA VAL A 74 9.76 -5.86 1.83
C VAL A 74 8.74 -6.72 2.57
N SER A 75 8.95 -8.03 2.65
CA SER A 75 8.03 -8.94 3.34
C SER A 75 6.58 -8.75 2.82
N ASP A 76 5.67 -8.36 3.72
CA ASP A 76 4.26 -8.10 3.54
C ASP A 76 3.93 -6.59 3.52
N GLU A 77 4.96 -5.72 3.47
CA GLU A 77 4.79 -4.27 3.33
C GLU A 77 5.20 -3.75 1.94
N TYR A 78 4.54 -2.67 1.51
CA TYR A 78 4.91 -1.91 0.32
C TYR A 78 4.73 -0.41 0.55
N SER A 79 5.65 0.39 0.02
CA SER A 79 5.66 1.86 0.14
C SER A 79 5.57 2.47 -1.24
N PHE A 80 4.56 3.31 -1.47
CA PHE A 80 4.33 4.03 -2.73
C PHE A 80 4.57 5.52 -2.52
N VAL A 81 5.41 6.12 -3.35
CA VAL A 81 5.80 7.52 -3.22
C VAL A 81 5.18 8.36 -4.32
N PHE A 82 4.51 9.42 -3.92
CA PHE A 82 4.03 10.46 -4.82
C PHE A 82 4.98 11.64 -4.80
N HIS A 83 5.20 12.23 -5.98
CA HIS A 83 6.00 13.44 -6.10
C HIS A 83 5.40 14.58 -5.26
N LYS A 84 6.25 15.49 -4.77
CA LYS A 84 5.82 16.60 -3.92
C LYS A 84 4.84 17.59 -4.57
N SER A 85 4.78 17.59 -5.90
CA SER A 85 3.83 18.38 -6.71
C SER A 85 2.55 17.62 -7.06
N CYS A 86 2.38 16.37 -6.63
CA CYS A 86 1.20 15.57 -6.94
C CYS A 86 -0.08 16.25 -6.40
N THR A 87 -1.10 16.34 -7.24
CA THR A 87 -2.41 16.92 -6.91
C THR A 87 -3.54 15.88 -6.97
N LEU A 88 -3.20 14.59 -7.14
CA LEU A 88 -4.15 13.49 -7.23
C LEU A 88 -5.12 13.52 -6.03
N PHE A 89 -6.42 13.45 -6.32
CA PHE A 89 -7.51 13.54 -5.33
C PHE A 89 -7.42 14.75 -4.40
N GLU A 90 -6.92 15.88 -4.88
CA GLU A 90 -6.72 17.08 -4.05
C GLU A 90 -5.85 16.80 -2.81
N ARG A 91 -4.96 15.80 -2.91
CA ARG A 91 -4.08 15.31 -1.84
C ARG A 91 -4.82 14.83 -0.59
N ARG A 92 -6.08 14.40 -0.71
CA ARG A 92 -6.84 13.83 0.41
C ARG A 92 -6.24 12.50 0.85
N ALA A 93 -5.80 12.42 2.10
CA ALA A 93 -5.12 11.26 2.66
C ALA A 93 -5.98 9.99 2.56
N SER A 94 -7.26 10.08 2.92
CA SER A 94 -8.22 8.98 2.83
C SER A 94 -8.34 8.45 1.41
N LYS A 95 -8.41 9.32 0.40
CA LYS A 95 -8.52 8.92 -1.00
C LYS A 95 -7.26 8.23 -1.49
N LEU A 96 -6.09 8.78 -1.20
CA LEU A 96 -4.82 8.15 -1.58
C LEU A 96 -4.64 6.78 -0.93
N VAL A 97 -4.85 6.69 0.40
CA VAL A 97 -4.70 5.44 1.15
C VAL A 97 -5.71 4.38 0.69
N THR A 98 -6.99 4.72 0.65
CA THR A 98 -8.04 3.75 0.28
C THR A 98 -7.90 3.28 -1.15
N THR A 99 -7.51 4.14 -2.08
CA THR A 99 -7.27 3.76 -3.48
C THR A 99 -6.09 2.80 -3.58
N ILE A 100 -4.94 3.11 -2.97
CA ILE A 100 -3.78 2.20 -3.01
C ILE A 100 -4.12 0.85 -2.36
N VAL A 101 -4.69 0.86 -1.14
CA VAL A 101 -5.00 -0.37 -0.41
C VAL A 101 -6.00 -1.23 -1.18
N SER A 102 -7.07 -0.64 -1.71
CA SER A 102 -8.09 -1.40 -2.45
C SER A 102 -7.56 -1.95 -3.78
N THR A 103 -6.85 -1.14 -4.56
CA THR A 103 -6.26 -1.56 -5.83
C THR A 103 -5.19 -2.64 -5.61
N PHE A 104 -4.31 -2.49 -4.60
CA PHE A 104 -3.31 -3.50 -4.27
C PHE A 104 -3.96 -4.82 -3.84
N THR A 105 -4.95 -4.77 -2.95
CA THR A 105 -5.66 -5.97 -2.47
C THR A 105 -6.36 -6.69 -3.61
N ALA A 106 -7.02 -5.95 -4.51
CA ALA A 106 -7.69 -6.51 -5.67
C ALA A 106 -6.71 -7.22 -6.61
N HIS A 107 -5.58 -6.59 -6.94
CA HIS A 107 -4.54 -7.20 -7.78
C HIS A 107 -3.84 -8.38 -7.11
N TYR A 108 -3.64 -8.34 -5.79
CA TYR A 108 -3.08 -9.45 -5.02
C TYR A 108 -3.99 -10.69 -5.08
N ILE A 109 -5.30 -10.50 -4.88
CA ILE A 109 -6.28 -11.60 -4.97
C ILE A 109 -6.41 -12.10 -6.41
N HIS A 110 -6.51 -11.18 -7.37
CA HIS A 110 -6.64 -11.52 -8.78
C HIS A 110 -5.44 -12.32 -9.31
N SER A 111 -4.24 -11.92 -8.92
CA SER A 111 -3.01 -12.55 -9.38
C SER A 111 -2.66 -13.84 -8.61
N TRP A 112 -3.33 -14.13 -7.49
CA TRP A 112 -2.97 -15.24 -6.62
C TRP A 112 -2.84 -16.58 -7.35
N SER A 113 -3.83 -16.95 -8.17
CA SER A 113 -3.84 -18.23 -8.88
C SER A 113 -2.67 -18.40 -9.86
N THR A 114 -2.06 -17.30 -10.31
CA THR A 114 -0.86 -17.33 -11.15
C THR A 114 0.38 -17.75 -10.36
N TYR A 115 0.48 -17.35 -9.08
CA TYR A 115 1.66 -17.61 -8.23
C TYR A 115 1.46 -18.82 -7.30
N PHE A 116 0.21 -19.18 -7.00
CA PHE A 116 -0.19 -20.30 -6.15
C PHE A 116 -1.25 -21.16 -6.87
N PRO A 117 -0.92 -21.79 -8.01
CA PRO A 117 -1.89 -22.55 -8.81
C PRO A 117 -2.50 -23.73 -8.05
N ASP A 118 -1.71 -24.39 -7.19
CA ASP A 118 -2.13 -25.57 -6.44
C ASP A 118 -2.76 -25.24 -5.07
N ALA A 119 -2.84 -23.95 -4.72
CA ALA A 119 -3.33 -23.52 -3.42
C ALA A 119 -4.35 -22.37 -3.56
N PRO A 120 -5.59 -22.65 -3.99
CA PRO A 120 -6.62 -21.62 -4.17
C PRO A 120 -6.90 -20.81 -2.90
N LEU A 121 -7.13 -19.51 -3.05
CA LEU A 121 -7.53 -18.64 -1.94
C LEU A 121 -8.87 -19.09 -1.34
N THR A 122 -8.89 -19.21 -0.02
CA THR A 122 -10.08 -19.49 0.77
C THR A 122 -10.21 -18.46 1.89
N LEU A 123 -11.44 -18.23 2.35
CA LEU A 123 -11.74 -17.27 3.43
C LEU A 123 -10.96 -17.58 4.73
N PRO A 124 -10.58 -16.56 5.51
CA PRO A 124 -10.66 -15.12 5.19
C PRO A 124 -9.64 -14.74 4.10
N LEU A 125 -10.02 -13.78 3.25
CA LEU A 125 -9.15 -13.27 2.19
C LEU A 125 -8.05 -12.36 2.76
N PRO A 126 -6.88 -12.26 2.11
CA PRO A 126 -5.85 -11.31 2.49
C PRO A 126 -6.39 -9.87 2.42
N SER A 127 -5.95 -9.05 3.36
CA SER A 127 -6.28 -7.64 3.40
C SER A 127 -5.08 -6.85 3.88
N PHE A 128 -5.05 -5.57 3.53
CA PHE A 128 -3.96 -4.67 3.86
C PHE A 128 -4.51 -3.47 4.64
N ASP A 129 -3.72 -2.95 5.57
CA ASP A 129 -3.93 -1.60 6.08
C ASP A 129 -3.06 -0.61 5.29
N GLY A 130 -3.26 0.68 5.52
CA GLY A 130 -2.43 1.69 4.88
C GLY A 130 -2.41 3.00 5.65
N ARG A 131 -1.33 3.75 5.48
CA ARG A 131 -1.16 5.09 6.06
C ARG A 131 -0.39 6.00 5.11
N ALA A 132 -0.75 7.29 5.11
CA ALA A 132 -0.03 8.33 4.39
C ALA A 132 0.88 9.13 5.34
N VAL A 133 2.11 9.40 4.91
CA VAL A 133 3.09 10.21 5.65
C VAL A 133 3.68 11.26 4.72
N CYS A 134 3.79 12.49 5.20
CA CYS A 134 4.40 13.59 4.46
C CYS A 134 5.88 13.76 4.84
N TYR A 135 6.75 13.86 3.84
CA TYR A 135 8.16 14.20 4.01
C TYR A 135 8.47 15.54 3.32
N PRO A 136 8.96 16.56 4.06
CA PRO A 136 9.11 17.91 3.51
C PRO A 136 10.32 18.07 2.58
N SER A 137 11.32 17.19 2.70
CA SER A 137 12.53 17.23 1.89
C SER A 137 12.83 15.89 1.23
N VAL A 138 13.62 15.92 0.15
CA VAL A 138 14.14 14.71 -0.47
C VAL A 138 15.05 13.93 0.48
N GLN A 139 15.76 14.61 1.38
CA GLN A 139 16.60 13.96 2.39
C GLN A 139 15.74 13.09 3.32
N ASN A 140 14.65 13.63 3.88
CA ASN A 140 13.77 12.85 4.74
C ASN A 140 13.14 11.65 4.01
N LEU A 141 12.80 11.81 2.73
CA LEU A 141 12.32 10.69 1.91
C LEU A 141 13.41 9.61 1.74
N ARG A 142 14.66 10.01 1.47
CA ARG A 142 15.79 9.07 1.34
C ARG A 142 16.07 8.36 2.66
N ASP A 143 16.01 9.06 3.78
CA ASP A 143 16.19 8.47 5.11
C ASP A 143 15.09 7.45 5.40
N TYR A 144 13.84 7.74 5.03
CA TYR A 144 12.75 6.78 5.11
C TYR A 144 13.00 5.53 4.27
N MET A 145 13.39 5.68 2.99
CA MET A 145 13.68 4.52 2.14
C MET A 145 14.85 3.69 2.68
N SER A 146 15.89 4.37 3.18
CA SER A 146 17.06 3.73 3.79
C SER A 146 16.65 2.97 5.06
N TRP A 147 15.77 3.55 5.88
CA TRP A 147 15.22 2.88 7.06
C TRP A 147 14.45 1.60 6.69
N ARG A 148 13.64 1.61 5.62
CA ARG A 148 12.95 0.39 5.15
C ARG A 148 13.92 -0.65 4.59
N GLN A 149 15.02 -0.23 3.98
CA GLN A 149 16.05 -1.16 3.51
C GLN A 149 16.86 -1.78 4.65
N VAL A 150 17.21 -1.00 5.68
CA VAL A 150 17.90 -1.50 6.88
C VAL A 150 17.01 -2.50 7.62
N ASP A 151 15.71 -2.21 7.75
CA ASP A 151 14.72 -3.11 8.34
C ASP A 151 14.67 -4.46 7.61
N CYS A 152 14.63 -4.45 6.27
CA CYS A 152 14.77 -5.64 5.43
C CYS A 152 16.05 -6.43 5.72
N HIS A 153 17.19 -5.73 5.77
CA HIS A 153 18.48 -6.37 6.00
C HIS A 153 18.54 -7.08 7.35
N ILE A 154 18.08 -6.42 8.42
CA ILE A 154 18.05 -6.98 9.78
C ILE A 154 17.12 -8.20 9.84
N ASN A 155 15.89 -8.06 9.34
CA ASN A 155 14.88 -9.12 9.41
C ASN A 155 15.21 -10.33 8.54
N ASN A 156 15.93 -10.14 7.43
CA ASN A 156 16.33 -11.25 6.56
C ASN A 156 17.60 -11.97 7.04
N LEU A 157 18.45 -11.30 7.83
CA LEU A 157 19.67 -11.90 8.37
C LEU A 157 19.39 -12.74 9.63
N TYR A 158 18.35 -12.39 10.38
CA TYR A 158 17.91 -13.09 11.59
C TYR A 158 17.09 -14.35 11.26
#